data_AF-A0A381WJY9-F1
#
_entry.id   AF-A0A381WJY9-F1
#
_cell.length_a   1.000
_cell.length_b   1.000
_cell.length_c   1.000
_cell.angle_alpha   90.00
_cell.angle_beta   90.00
_cell.angle_gamma   90.00
#
_symmetry.space_group_name_H-M   'P 1'
#
loop_
_entity.id
_entity.type
_entity.pdbx_description
1 polymer ?
#
loop_
_entity_poly.entity_id
_entity_poly.type
_entity_poly.pdbx_seq_one_letter_code
_entity_poly.pdbx_strand_id
1 'polypeptide(L)' 'NGAISIDEHQNTLSQFRMVITVDSETKEYRKSLCKQCEHFKTTLQICSQCGCFMPVKWTLQSAWCPIKKWPRTDIEN' A
#
# COMPACT_ATOMS: atom_id res chain seq x y z
N ASN A 1 -37.92 -39.93 1.66
CA ASN A 1 -36.67 -40.18 2.42
C ASN A 1 -35.51 -39.82 1.49
N GLY A 2 -34.87 -38.67 1.53
CA GLY A 2 -34.84 -37.58 2.49
C GLY A 2 -33.52 -36.86 2.18
N ALA A 3 -33.63 -35.63 1.69
CA ALA A 3 -32.62 -34.57 1.55
C ALA A 3 -31.21 -34.88 0.99
N ILE A 4 -30.91 -34.16 -0.10
CA ILE A 4 -29.58 -33.90 -0.67
C ILE A 4 -28.75 -33.10 0.35
N SER A 5 -27.52 -33.52 0.64
CA SER A 5 -26.58 -32.77 1.49
C SER A 5 -25.43 -32.21 0.63
N ILE A 6 -25.75 -31.10 -0.04
CA ILE A 6 -24.92 -29.91 -0.29
C ILE A 6 -23.40 -30.05 -0.07
N ASP A 7 -22.67 -29.84 -1.17
CA ASP A 7 -21.33 -29.27 -1.14
C ASP A 7 -21.42 -27.89 -0.47
N GLU A 8 -20.55 -27.61 0.49
CA GLU A 8 -20.57 -26.28 1.10
C GLU A 8 -19.17 -25.89 1.58
N HIS A 9 -18.34 -25.54 0.60
CA HIS A 9 -17.67 -24.24 0.54
C HIS A 9 -17.04 -23.70 1.85
N GLN A 10 -16.28 -24.50 2.61
CA GLN A 10 -15.44 -24.00 3.70
C GLN A 10 -14.13 -23.33 3.22
N ASN A 11 -14.18 -22.45 2.21
CA ASN A 11 -12.98 -21.69 1.85
C ASN A 11 -13.20 -20.31 1.22
N THR A 12 -14.27 -19.61 1.58
CA THR A 12 -14.53 -18.24 1.09
C THR A 12 -13.81 -17.14 1.88
N LEU A 13 -13.05 -17.47 2.93
CA LEU A 13 -12.25 -16.51 3.71
C LEU A 13 -10.73 -16.53 3.41
N SER A 14 -10.20 -17.55 2.73
CA SER A 14 -8.75 -17.57 2.39
C SER A 14 -8.41 -16.74 1.15
N GLN A 15 -9.41 -16.38 0.34
CA GLN A 15 -9.20 -15.66 -0.93
C GLN A 15 -9.15 -14.13 -0.74
N PHE A 16 -9.68 -13.59 0.35
CA PHE A 16 -9.70 -12.15 0.61
C PHE A 16 -8.47 -11.72 1.43
N ARG A 17 -7.30 -11.75 0.80
CA ARG A 17 -6.10 -11.13 1.36
C ARG A 17 -6.14 -9.62 1.06
N MET A 18 -6.93 -8.87 1.85
CA MET A 18 -6.95 -7.41 1.79
C MET A 18 -5.67 -6.85 2.42
N VAL A 19 -4.56 -6.97 1.69
CA VAL A 19 -3.29 -6.35 2.07
C VAL A 19 -3.35 -4.89 1.63
N ILE A 20 -3.40 -3.97 2.59
CA ILE A 20 -3.44 -2.52 2.32
C ILE A 20 -2.03 -1.91 2.41
N THR A 21 -1.13 -2.60 3.10
CA THR A 21 0.23 -2.13 3.40
C THR A 21 1.29 -2.89 2.62
N VAL A 22 2.35 -2.20 2.21
CA VAL A 22 3.55 -2.81 1.65
C VAL A 22 4.40 -3.48 2.72
N ASP A 23 5.33 -4.33 2.30
CA ASP A 23 6.38 -4.91 3.12
C ASP A 23 7.37 -3.83 3.61
N SER A 24 8.26 -4.21 4.54
CA SER A 24 9.25 -3.30 5.11
C SER A 24 10.21 -2.76 4.05
N GLU A 25 10.75 -3.61 3.18
CA GLU A 25 11.73 -3.21 2.17
C GLU A 25 11.18 -2.12 1.24
N THR A 26 9.96 -2.31 0.74
CA THR A 26 9.27 -1.31 -0.09
C THR A 26 9.04 0.01 0.68
N LYS A 27 8.67 -0.08 1.96
CA LYS A 27 8.49 1.10 2.82
C LYS A 27 9.82 1.84 3.05
N GLU A 28 10.90 1.12 3.34
CA GLU A 28 12.25 1.68 3.54
C GLU A 28 12.78 2.34 2.27
N TYR A 29 12.55 1.72 1.11
CA TYR A 29 12.87 2.28 -0.20
C TYR A 29 12.12 3.59 -0.46
N ARG A 30 10.80 3.61 -0.29
CA ARG A 30 9.99 4.84 -0.45
C ARG A 30 10.43 5.95 0.52
N LYS A 31 10.79 5.57 1.76
CA LYS A 31 11.33 6.47 2.78
C LYS A 31 12.68 7.05 2.38
N SER A 32 13.60 6.25 1.85
CA SER A 32 14.93 6.72 1.44
C SER A 32 14.85 7.72 0.27
N LEU A 33 13.95 7.50 -0.68
CA LEU A 33 13.67 8.42 -1.78
C LEU A 33 13.09 9.75 -1.29
N CYS A 34 12.15 9.70 -0.33
CA CYS A 34 11.55 10.91 0.23
C CYS A 34 12.51 11.71 1.10
N LYS A 35 13.37 11.05 1.88
CA LYS A 35 14.37 11.76 2.70
C LYS A 35 15.36 12.59 1.88
N GLN A 36 15.57 12.22 0.62
CA GLN A 36 16.42 12.95 -0.34
C GLN A 36 15.64 13.94 -1.21
N CYS A 37 14.33 14.09 -0.98
CA CYS A 37 13.46 14.96 -1.78
C CYS A 37 13.43 16.38 -1.21
N GLU A 38 13.64 17.39 -2.06
CA GLU A 38 13.57 18.81 -1.69
C GLU A 38 12.20 19.25 -1.13
N HIS A 39 11.14 18.49 -1.44
CA HIS A 39 9.78 18.75 -0.97
C HIS A 39 9.44 18.09 0.37
N PHE A 40 10.31 17.23 0.90
CA PHE A 40 10.06 16.57 2.17
C PHE A 40 10.41 17.50 3.34
N LYS A 41 9.41 17.86 4.14
CA LYS A 41 9.58 18.67 5.34
C LYS A 41 9.84 17.75 6.53
N THR A 42 11.12 17.47 6.79
CA THR A 42 11.57 16.52 7.84
C THR A 42 10.98 16.82 9.21
N THR A 43 10.87 18.09 9.62
CA THR A 43 10.31 18.44 10.94
C THR A 43 8.86 18.00 11.11
N LEU A 44 8.03 18.15 10.06
CA LEU A 44 6.61 17.82 10.09
C LEU A 44 6.30 16.41 9.55
N GLN A 45 7.30 15.75 8.94
CA GLN A 45 7.14 14.48 8.22
C GLN A 45 6.06 14.54 7.11
N ILE A 46 5.94 15.69 6.44
CA ILE A 46 4.95 15.95 5.37
C ILE A 46 5.68 16.26 4.06
N CYS A 47 5.08 15.91 2.92
CA CYS A 47 5.56 16.32 1.59
C CYS A 47 4.81 17.57 1.10
N SER A 48 5.54 18.63 0.71
CA SER A 48 4.93 19.87 0.22
C SER A 48 4.27 19.76 -1.15
N GLN A 49 4.47 18.67 -1.90
CA GLN A 49 3.83 18.44 -3.21
C GLN A 49 2.46 17.76 -3.11
N CYS A 50 2.28 16.85 -2.14
CA CYS A 50 1.01 16.13 -1.99
C CYS A 50 0.28 16.38 -0.66
N GLY A 51 0.92 17.06 0.29
CA GLY A 51 0.36 17.34 1.61
C GLY A 51 0.19 16.11 2.53
N CYS A 52 0.56 14.91 2.10
CA CYS A 52 0.37 13.71 2.90
C CYS A 52 1.36 13.61 4.07
N PHE A 53 0.92 12.99 5.16
CA PHE A 53 1.81 12.50 6.22
C PHE A 53 2.61 11.30 5.71
N MET A 54 3.91 11.50 5.53
CA MET A 54 4.77 10.58 4.80
C MET A 54 4.95 9.21 5.44
N PRO A 55 5.02 9.06 6.78
CA PRO A 55 5.10 7.75 7.42
C PRO A 55 3.96 6.81 7.03
N VAL A 56 2.76 7.34 6.79
CA VAL A 56 1.60 6.56 6.30
C VAL A 56 1.69 6.36 4.80
N LYS A 57 2.04 7.40 4.02
CA LYS A 57 2.13 7.28 2.56
C LYS A 57 3.13 6.22 2.10
N TRP A 58 4.23 6.02 2.84
CA TRP A 58 5.20 4.97 2.52
C TRP A 58 4.64 3.56 2.70
N THR A 59 3.72 3.36 3.65
CA THR A 59 3.15 2.04 3.94
C THR A 59 2.03 1.65 3.01
N LEU A 60 1.28 2.59 2.42
CA LEU A 60 0.11 2.27 1.59
C LEU A 60 0.48 1.65 0.25
N GLN A 61 -0.03 0.46 -0.07
CA GLN A 61 0.28 -0.24 -1.32
C GLN A 61 -0.10 0.58 -2.57
N SER A 62 -1.28 1.19 -2.55
CA SER A 62 -1.82 1.99 -3.65
C SER A 62 -1.24 3.41 -3.77
N ALA A 63 -0.30 3.81 -2.91
CA ALA A 63 0.25 5.17 -2.90
C ALA A 63 1.37 5.37 -3.92
N TRP A 64 1.34 6.51 -4.62
CA TRP A 64 2.38 6.94 -5.57
C TRP A 64 2.93 8.33 -5.22
N CYS A 65 4.11 8.63 -5.76
CA CYS A 65 4.70 9.97 -5.67
C CYS A 65 4.18 10.88 -6.80
N PRO A 66 3.68 12.09 -6.54
CA PRO A 66 3.18 12.99 -7.60
C PRO A 66 4.27 13.42 -8.59
N ILE A 67 5.53 13.47 -8.15
CA ILE A 67 6.70 13.75 -9.00
C ILE A 67 7.40 12.47 -9.48
N LYS A 68 6.72 11.32 -9.38
CA LYS A 68 7.16 10.02 -9.92
C LYS A 68 8.51 9.50 -9.39
N LYS A 69 8.93 9.88 -8.18
CA LYS A 69 10.12 9.27 -7.52
C LYS A 69 9.96 7.76 -7.27
N TRP A 70 8.72 7.29 -7.11
CA TRP A 70 8.37 5.87 -7.22
C TRP A 70 7.02 5.74 -7.95
N PRO A 71 6.80 4.63 -8.68
CA PRO A 71 5.62 4.43 -9.51
C PRO A 71 4.38 4.06 -8.70
N ARG A 72 3.20 4.20 -9.31
CA ARG A 72 1.97 3.60 -8.79
C ARG A 72 2.07 2.09 -9.05
N THR A 73 1.96 1.30 -7.99
CA THR A 73 1.97 -0.17 -8.05
C THR A 73 0.52 -0.66 -7.97
N ASP A 74 -0.30 -0.19 -8.89
CA ASP A 74 -1.64 -0.71 -9.13
C ASP A 74 -1.55 -1.77 -10.22
N ILE A 75 -1.30 -3.02 -9.79
CA ILE A 75 -1.71 -4.28 -10.44
C ILE A 75 -1.51 -4.29 -11.98
N GLU A 76 -0.38 -4.83 -12.44
CA GLU A 76 -0.30 -5.34 -13.82
C GLU A 76 -1.24 -6.56 -13.95
N ASN A 77 -1.97 -6.60 -15.08
CA ASN A 77 -3.01 -7.56 -15.47
C ASN A 77 -2.65 -9.04 -15.24
#